data_AF-A0A1F4USA5-F1
#
_entry.id   AF-A0A1F4USA5-F1
#
_cell.length_a   1.000
_cell.length_b   1.000
_cell.length_c   1.000
_cell.angle_alpha   90.00
_cell.angle_beta   90.00
_cell.angle_gamma   90.00
#
_symmetry.space_group_name_H-M   'P 1'
#
loop_
_entity.id
_entity.type
_entity.pdbx_description
1 polymer ?
#
loop_
_entity_poly.entity_id
_entity_poly.type
_entity_poly.pdbx_seq_one_letter_code
_entity_poly.pdbx_strand_id
1 'polypeptide(L)'
;MNTKGFANVIIIALVVLFIGAVGTVGYLLTLKEDPLGPPINFNSITVPLGSNFTLEKGQTAKIGNTGLEVTIVGFANSGCPSGAECFWSGQGIEFEYRFNGEVERGMDLVQAFGFEVTVVESDYETYASLVVERTLWNEEADNCGLDNVSSFTSVGLQELGEGPGGNVNMGFWSLTFENGTFSWIHSDYGENGTYTCDNGVIQAQISYGGEMTPIRSITASYNETSGILTWEGVDYANIK
;
A
#
# COMPACT_ATOMS: atom_id res chain seq x y z
N MET A 1 -9.64 51.35 -56.29
CA MET A 1 -9.67 50.28 -55.27
C MET A 1 -9.06 49.03 -55.89
N ASN A 2 -7.93 48.59 -55.36
CA ASN A 2 -7.02 47.66 -56.02
C ASN A 2 -7.52 46.21 -55.88
N THR A 3 -8.10 45.68 -56.96
CA THR A 3 -8.76 44.36 -57.06
C THR A 3 -7.86 43.17 -56.77
N LYS A 4 -6.54 43.37 -56.70
CA LYS A 4 -5.56 42.31 -56.35
C LYS A 4 -5.46 42.04 -54.85
N GLY A 5 -5.83 42.99 -53.98
CA GLY A 5 -5.80 42.80 -52.52
C GLY A 5 -6.96 41.95 -52.00
N PHE A 6 -8.14 42.08 -52.61
CA PHE A 6 -9.33 41.33 -52.20
C PHE A 6 -9.28 39.85 -52.61
N ALA A 7 -8.67 39.54 -53.76
CA ALA A 7 -8.52 38.16 -54.23
C ALA A 7 -7.64 37.31 -53.28
N ASN A 8 -6.56 37.89 -52.76
CA ASN A 8 -5.67 37.16 -51.85
C ASN A 8 -6.29 36.88 -50.47
N VAL A 9 -7.16 37.78 -49.98
CA VAL A 9 -7.87 37.56 -48.70
C VAL A 9 -8.92 36.45 -48.84
N ILE A 10 -9.60 36.36 -49.99
CA ILE A 10 -10.58 35.30 -50.25
C ILE A 10 -9.89 33.93 -50.41
N ILE A 11 -8.73 33.87 -51.07
CA ILE A 11 -7.97 32.61 -51.22
C ILE A 11 -7.46 32.11 -49.87
N ILE A 12 -6.95 33.00 -49.00
CA ILE A 12 -6.49 32.61 -47.65
C ILE A 12 -7.68 32.17 -46.79
N ALA A 13 -8.83 32.85 -46.86
CA ALA A 13 -10.03 32.44 -46.12
C ALA A 13 -10.55 31.07 -46.58
N LEU A 14 -10.49 30.75 -47.88
CA LEU A 14 -10.89 29.45 -48.42
C LEU A 14 -9.90 28.34 -48.06
N VAL A 15 -8.59 28.60 -48.01
CA VAL A 15 -7.58 27.61 -47.57
C VAL A 15 -7.70 27.31 -46.08
N VAL A 16 -7.98 28.31 -45.23
CA VAL A 16 -8.20 28.09 -43.79
C VAL A 16 -9.51 27.33 -43.53
N LEU A 17 -10.56 27.56 -44.33
CA LEU A 17 -11.80 26.76 -44.28
C LEU A 17 -11.59 25.32 -44.79
N PHE A 18 -10.73 25.10 -45.79
CA PHE A 18 -10.42 23.76 -46.27
C PHE A 18 -9.52 22.97 -45.31
N ILE A 19 -8.54 23.61 -44.67
CA ILE A 19 -7.73 22.96 -43.62
C ILE A 19 -8.57 22.73 -42.35
N GLY A 20 -9.51 23.62 -42.03
CA GLY A 20 -10.49 23.42 -40.96
C GLY A 20 -11.46 22.26 -41.24
N ALA A 21 -11.93 22.10 -42.47
CA ALA A 21 -12.82 21.02 -42.87
C ALA A 21 -12.11 19.66 -43.08
N VAL A 22 -10.87 19.66 -43.59
CA VAL A 22 -10.09 18.42 -43.72
C VAL A 22 -9.48 18.01 -42.37
N GLY A 23 -9.17 18.97 -41.49
CA GLY A 23 -8.78 18.73 -40.11
C GLY A 23 -9.92 18.15 -39.27
N THR A 24 -11.16 18.60 -39.45
CA THR A 24 -12.32 18.01 -38.75
C THR A 24 -12.77 16.69 -39.38
N VAL A 25 -12.68 16.49 -40.70
CA VAL A 25 -12.99 15.20 -41.33
C VAL A 25 -11.91 14.16 -41.07
N GLY A 26 -10.63 14.54 -40.96
CA GLY A 26 -9.53 13.65 -40.56
C GLY A 26 -9.52 13.33 -39.06
N TYR A 27 -9.99 14.26 -38.22
CA TYR A 27 -10.18 14.04 -36.78
C TYR A 27 -11.45 13.24 -36.47
N LEU A 28 -12.45 13.28 -37.37
CA LEU A 28 -13.66 12.45 -37.28
C LEU A 28 -13.53 11.07 -37.95
N LEU A 29 -12.41 10.77 -38.63
CA LEU A 29 -12.12 9.45 -39.21
C LEU A 29 -10.94 8.74 -38.54
N THR A 30 -10.42 9.27 -37.43
CA THR A 30 -9.48 8.58 -36.53
C THR A 30 -10.01 8.45 -35.10
N LEU A 31 -11.32 8.61 -34.89
CA LEU A 31 -12.02 7.90 -33.84
C LEU A 31 -12.45 6.56 -34.41
N LYS A 32 -11.51 5.61 -34.40
CA LYS A 32 -11.85 4.20 -34.37
C LYS A 32 -12.92 4.05 -33.31
N GLU A 33 -14.09 3.58 -33.72
CA GLU A 33 -15.12 3.15 -32.78
C GLU A 33 -14.44 2.17 -31.81
N ASP A 34 -14.21 2.60 -30.58
CA ASP A 34 -14.38 1.73 -29.44
C ASP A 34 -15.78 2.06 -28.92
N PRO A 35 -16.83 1.43 -29.49
CA PRO A 35 -18.12 1.48 -28.86
C PRO A 35 -18.03 0.51 -27.68
N LEU A 36 -18.15 1.07 -26.48
CA LEU A 36 -18.09 0.45 -25.15
C LEU A 36 -16.71 0.66 -24.52
N GLY A 37 -16.69 1.37 -23.39
CA GLY A 37 -15.56 1.39 -22.46
C GLY A 37 -15.19 -0.03 -21.99
N PRO A 38 -14.29 -0.20 -20.99
CA PRO A 38 -14.07 -1.52 -20.43
C PRO A 38 -15.43 -2.17 -20.17
N PRO A 39 -15.66 -3.43 -20.61
CA PRO A 39 -16.97 -4.05 -20.53
C PRO A 39 -17.49 -3.78 -19.13
N ILE A 40 -18.69 -3.17 -19.01
CA ILE A 40 -19.34 -3.05 -17.72
C ILE A 40 -19.63 -4.48 -17.32
N ASN A 41 -18.67 -5.07 -16.60
CA ASN A 41 -18.81 -6.37 -16.01
C ASN A 41 -19.78 -6.14 -14.86
N PHE A 42 -21.03 -6.55 -15.04
CA PHE A 42 -22.07 -6.52 -14.02
C PHE A 42 -21.69 -7.32 -12.76
N ASN A 43 -20.56 -8.01 -12.78
CA ASN A 43 -20.00 -8.72 -11.65
C ASN A 43 -19.00 -7.89 -10.83
N SER A 44 -18.82 -6.58 -11.09
CA SER A 44 -17.92 -5.74 -10.30
C SER A 44 -18.61 -4.67 -9.47
N ILE A 45 -18.34 -4.64 -8.16
CA ILE A 45 -18.81 -3.61 -7.22
C ILE A 45 -17.64 -2.74 -6.77
N THR A 46 -17.90 -1.50 -6.36
CA THR A 46 -16.90 -0.65 -5.68
C THR A 46 -17.31 -0.48 -4.23
N VAL A 47 -16.40 -0.78 -3.31
CA VAL A 47 -16.66 -0.80 -1.88
C VAL A 47 -15.56 -0.04 -1.15
N PRO A 48 -15.87 0.81 -0.16
CA PRO A 48 -14.83 1.45 0.64
C PRO A 48 -14.02 0.43 1.45
N LEU A 49 -12.75 0.71 1.71
CA LEU A 49 -11.92 -0.07 2.63
C LEU A 49 -12.56 -0.13 4.03
N GLY A 50 -12.48 -1.29 4.70
CA GLY A 50 -13.05 -1.53 6.03
C GLY A 50 -14.58 -1.67 6.04
N SER A 51 -15.26 -1.58 4.89
CA SER A 51 -16.71 -1.79 4.82
C SER A 51 -17.04 -3.26 4.58
N ASN A 52 -18.18 -3.71 5.12
CA ASN A 52 -18.71 -5.03 4.84
C ASN A 52 -19.39 -5.05 3.46
N PHE A 53 -19.13 -6.08 2.67
CA PHE A 53 -19.78 -6.31 1.39
C PHE A 53 -19.89 -7.79 1.08
N THR A 54 -20.83 -8.16 0.20
CA THR A 54 -21.04 -9.55 -0.19
C THR A 54 -20.64 -9.74 -1.65
N LEU A 55 -19.94 -10.85 -1.91
CA LEU A 55 -19.65 -11.32 -3.26
C LEU A 55 -20.25 -12.71 -3.47
N GLU A 56 -20.77 -12.92 -4.67
CA GLU A 56 -21.09 -14.24 -5.21
C GLU A 56 -19.92 -14.80 -6.03
N LYS A 57 -19.96 -16.09 -6.36
CA LYS A 57 -18.97 -16.72 -7.24
C LYS A 57 -18.87 -15.97 -8.58
N GLY A 58 -17.65 -15.61 -8.96
CA GLY A 58 -17.32 -14.90 -10.18
C GLY A 58 -17.53 -13.38 -10.09
N GLN A 59 -17.87 -12.87 -8.91
CA GLN A 59 -17.94 -11.44 -8.64
C GLN A 59 -16.63 -10.88 -8.07
N THR A 60 -16.41 -9.62 -8.38
CA THR A 60 -15.21 -8.84 -8.05
C THR A 60 -15.59 -7.59 -7.26
N ALA A 61 -14.91 -7.32 -6.16
CA ALA A 61 -14.97 -6.04 -5.47
C ALA A 61 -13.73 -5.22 -5.79
N LYS A 62 -13.91 -3.96 -6.18
CA LYS A 62 -12.86 -2.94 -6.26
C LYS A 62 -12.83 -2.16 -4.96
N ILE A 63 -11.68 -2.16 -4.28
CA ILE A 63 -11.57 -1.61 -2.94
C ILE A 63 -11.17 -0.14 -3.01
N GLY A 64 -12.15 0.75 -2.85
CA GLY A 64 -11.97 2.20 -2.87
C GLY A 64 -11.08 2.68 -4.02
N ASN A 65 -10.08 3.50 -3.68
CA ASN A 65 -9.04 3.96 -4.60
C ASN A 65 -7.69 3.26 -4.34
N THR A 66 -7.68 2.06 -3.75
CA THR A 66 -6.42 1.40 -3.38
C THR A 66 -5.72 0.75 -4.58
N GLY A 67 -6.46 0.42 -5.64
CA GLY A 67 -5.96 -0.38 -6.75
C GLY A 67 -6.08 -1.90 -6.55
N LEU A 68 -6.65 -2.34 -5.43
CA LEU A 68 -6.96 -3.74 -5.15
C LEU A 68 -8.32 -4.15 -5.73
N GLU A 69 -8.34 -5.31 -6.37
CA GLU A 69 -9.55 -6.03 -6.76
C GLU A 69 -9.56 -7.42 -6.09
N VAL A 70 -10.68 -7.81 -5.50
CA VAL A 70 -10.88 -9.10 -4.83
C VAL A 70 -11.98 -9.88 -5.55
N THR A 71 -11.70 -11.09 -6.01
CA THR A 71 -12.67 -11.93 -6.73
C THR A 71 -12.86 -13.28 -6.03
N ILE A 72 -14.10 -13.71 -5.86
CA ILE A 72 -14.39 -15.11 -5.48
C ILE A 72 -14.39 -15.94 -6.76
N VAL A 73 -13.42 -16.83 -6.92
CA VAL A 73 -13.32 -17.68 -8.11
C VAL A 73 -13.97 -19.06 -7.89
N GLY A 74 -14.10 -19.49 -6.63
CA GLY A 74 -14.64 -20.80 -6.31
C GLY A 74 -14.94 -20.99 -4.82
N PHE A 75 -15.65 -22.08 -4.55
CA PHE A 75 -15.91 -22.56 -3.20
C PHE A 75 -15.56 -24.05 -3.13
N ALA A 76 -15.04 -24.46 -1.98
CA ALA A 76 -14.87 -25.85 -1.61
C ALA A 76 -15.85 -26.16 -0.47
N ASN A 77 -16.67 -27.20 -0.63
CA ASN A 77 -17.54 -27.74 0.41
C ASN A 77 -17.53 -29.27 0.38
N SER A 78 -16.38 -29.84 0.74
CA SER A 78 -16.18 -31.27 0.94
C SER A 78 -15.90 -31.55 2.42
N GLY A 79 -16.89 -31.23 3.26
CA GLY A 79 -16.77 -31.34 4.71
C GLY A 79 -16.20 -32.68 5.18
N CYS A 80 -15.35 -32.64 6.21
CA CYS A 80 -14.73 -33.84 6.77
C CYS A 80 -15.81 -34.88 7.16
N PRO A 81 -15.73 -36.14 6.67
CA PRO A 81 -16.70 -37.17 7.00
C PRO A 81 -16.83 -37.40 8.51
N SER A 82 -18.05 -37.67 8.97
CA SER A 82 -18.32 -37.92 10.39
C SER A 82 -17.44 -39.05 10.94
N GLY A 83 -16.61 -38.75 11.93
CA GLY A 83 -15.71 -39.70 12.60
C GLY A 83 -14.29 -39.77 12.02
N ALA A 84 -13.97 -38.98 10.99
CA ALA A 84 -12.61 -38.81 10.50
C ALA A 84 -11.92 -37.61 11.17
N GLU A 85 -10.61 -37.70 11.39
CA GLU A 85 -9.76 -36.55 11.73
C GLU A 85 -9.20 -35.98 10.42
N CYS A 86 -9.67 -34.80 10.02
CA CYS A 86 -9.14 -34.09 8.85
C CYS A 86 -8.26 -32.93 9.29
N PHE A 87 -7.18 -32.71 8.55
CA PHE A 87 -6.27 -31.58 8.73
C PHE A 87 -6.92 -30.23 8.36
N TRP A 88 -8.01 -30.26 7.57
CA TRP A 88 -8.79 -29.13 7.12
C TRP A 88 -10.29 -29.47 7.24
N SER A 89 -11.13 -28.47 7.53
CA SER A 89 -12.59 -28.58 7.59
C SER A 89 -13.22 -29.07 6.28
N GLY A 90 -12.52 -28.95 5.15
CA GLY A 90 -13.03 -29.25 3.82
C GLY A 90 -13.95 -28.15 3.27
N GLN A 91 -14.04 -27.03 3.98
CA GLN A 91 -14.75 -25.82 3.56
C GLN A 91 -13.74 -24.69 3.35
N GLY A 92 -13.86 -23.99 2.23
CA GLY A 92 -12.98 -22.86 1.94
C GLY A 92 -13.44 -22.07 0.72
N ILE A 93 -12.90 -20.87 0.58
CA ILE A 93 -13.23 -19.94 -0.50
C ILE A 93 -11.97 -19.71 -1.31
N GLU A 94 -12.07 -19.89 -2.62
CA GLU A 94 -10.96 -19.60 -3.51
C GLU A 94 -11.04 -18.13 -3.93
N PHE A 95 -9.99 -17.37 -3.60
CA PHE A 95 -9.86 -15.95 -3.93
C PHE A 95 -8.83 -15.72 -5.03
N GLU A 96 -9.10 -14.76 -5.91
CA GLU A 96 -8.10 -14.10 -6.76
C GLU A 96 -8.01 -12.62 -6.36
N TYR A 97 -6.82 -12.19 -5.96
CA TYR A 97 -6.46 -10.81 -5.70
C TYR A 97 -5.71 -10.24 -6.88
N ARG A 98 -6.06 -9.01 -7.28
CA ARG A 98 -5.33 -8.27 -8.29
C ARG A 98 -4.97 -6.90 -7.76
N PHE A 99 -3.69 -6.56 -7.83
CA PHE A 99 -3.19 -5.25 -7.41
C PHE A 99 -2.29 -4.67 -8.49
N ASN A 100 -2.69 -3.54 -9.07
CA ASN A 100 -1.92 -2.87 -10.14
C ASN A 100 -1.47 -3.77 -11.31
N GLY A 101 -2.19 -4.87 -11.55
CA GLY A 101 -1.91 -5.84 -12.61
C GLY A 101 -1.18 -7.11 -12.16
N GLU A 102 -0.65 -7.16 -10.94
CA GLU A 102 -0.13 -8.37 -10.30
C GLU A 102 -1.28 -9.20 -9.72
N VAL A 103 -1.15 -10.53 -9.74
CA VAL A 103 -2.23 -11.46 -9.36
C VAL A 103 -1.73 -12.51 -8.37
N GLU A 104 -2.44 -12.66 -7.27
CA GLU A 104 -2.30 -13.76 -6.31
C GLU A 104 -3.60 -14.54 -6.20
N ARG A 105 -3.50 -15.85 -6.03
CA ARG A 105 -4.67 -16.74 -5.98
C ARG A 105 -4.45 -17.88 -5.00
N GLY A 106 -5.49 -18.23 -4.24
CA GLY A 106 -5.41 -19.33 -3.30
C GLY A 106 -6.73 -19.64 -2.59
N MET A 107 -6.75 -20.80 -1.93
CA MET A 107 -7.82 -21.19 -1.02
C MET A 107 -7.61 -20.48 0.32
N ASP A 108 -8.64 -19.81 0.81
CA ASP A 108 -8.63 -19.05 2.07
C ASP A 108 -7.38 -18.15 2.18
N LEU A 109 -7.00 -17.53 1.06
CA LEU A 109 -5.89 -16.59 1.01
C LEU A 109 -6.30 -15.32 1.76
N VAL A 110 -6.08 -15.34 3.08
CA VAL A 110 -6.52 -14.30 4.01
C VAL A 110 -5.75 -12.99 3.82
N GLN A 111 -4.52 -13.03 3.29
CA GLN A 111 -3.67 -11.86 3.09
C GLN A 111 -3.01 -11.85 1.72
N ALA A 112 -3.02 -10.70 1.05
CA ALA A 112 -2.34 -10.45 -0.23
C ALA A 112 -2.07 -8.94 -0.41
N PHE A 113 -0.90 -8.58 -0.95
CA PHE A 113 -0.53 -7.18 -1.27
C PHE A 113 -0.73 -6.16 -0.11
N GLY A 114 -0.49 -6.57 1.13
CA GLY A 114 -0.70 -5.71 2.31
C GLY A 114 -2.17 -5.49 2.70
N PHE A 115 -3.09 -6.30 2.18
CA PHE A 115 -4.50 -6.32 2.56
C PHE A 115 -4.88 -7.65 3.20
N GLU A 116 -5.78 -7.58 4.19
CA GLU A 116 -6.36 -8.72 4.87
C GLU A 116 -7.84 -8.79 4.55
N VAL A 117 -8.30 -9.98 4.18
CA VAL A 117 -9.70 -10.27 3.91
C VAL A 117 -10.25 -11.17 4.99
N THR A 118 -11.20 -10.63 5.75
CA THR A 118 -11.96 -11.37 6.74
C THR A 118 -13.26 -11.86 6.10
N VAL A 119 -13.48 -13.18 6.14
CA VAL A 119 -14.79 -13.77 5.83
C VAL A 119 -15.68 -13.60 7.06
N VAL A 120 -16.65 -12.69 6.98
CA VAL A 120 -17.61 -12.42 8.05
C VAL A 120 -18.66 -13.53 8.12
N GLU A 121 -19.15 -13.96 6.96
CA GLU A 121 -20.17 -15.00 6.82
C GLU A 121 -20.06 -15.63 5.43
N SER A 122 -20.35 -16.93 5.31
CA SER A 122 -20.38 -17.64 4.03
C SER A 122 -21.19 -18.92 4.15
N ASP A 123 -21.89 -19.30 3.07
CA ASP A 123 -22.48 -20.63 2.95
C ASP A 123 -21.50 -21.66 2.35
N TYR A 124 -20.30 -21.20 1.96
CA TYR A 124 -19.26 -21.97 1.28
C TYR A 124 -19.73 -22.67 -0.01
N GLU A 125 -20.75 -22.12 -0.67
CA GLU A 125 -21.30 -22.67 -1.92
C GLU A 125 -21.61 -21.60 -2.95
N THR A 126 -22.18 -20.47 -2.52
CA THR A 126 -22.73 -19.46 -3.41
C THR A 126 -22.26 -18.04 -3.10
N TYR A 127 -22.04 -17.68 -1.83
CA TYR A 127 -21.67 -16.31 -1.45
C TYR A 127 -20.72 -16.25 -0.25
N ALA A 128 -20.07 -15.09 -0.11
CA ALA A 128 -19.38 -14.71 1.12
C ALA A 128 -19.53 -13.22 1.40
N SER A 129 -19.83 -12.88 2.64
CA SER A 129 -19.74 -11.53 3.19
C SER A 129 -18.33 -11.31 3.73
N LEU A 130 -17.69 -10.25 3.28
CA LEU A 130 -16.28 -9.96 3.45
C LEU A 130 -16.10 -8.57 4.06
N VAL A 131 -15.01 -8.40 4.78
CA VAL A 131 -14.43 -7.09 5.10
C VAL A 131 -12.98 -7.14 4.63
N VAL A 132 -12.57 -6.11 3.89
CA VAL A 132 -11.17 -5.94 3.49
C VAL A 132 -10.58 -4.81 4.31
N GLU A 133 -9.54 -5.11 5.05
CA GLU A 133 -8.76 -4.14 5.80
C GLU A 133 -7.35 -4.09 5.24
N ARG A 134 -6.64 -3.01 5.53
CA ARG A 134 -5.21 -2.99 5.29
C ARG A 134 -4.56 -3.79 6.42
N THR A 135 -3.81 -4.83 6.07
CA THR A 135 -2.96 -5.47 7.04
C THR A 135 -1.88 -4.47 7.41
N LEU A 136 -1.68 -4.20 8.70
CA LEU A 136 -0.47 -3.51 9.17
C LEU A 136 0.73 -4.46 9.14
N TRP A 137 0.91 -5.15 8.02
CA TRP A 137 2.22 -5.61 7.56
C TRP A 137 2.73 -4.47 6.69
N ASN A 138 3.62 -3.69 7.30
CA ASN A 138 3.97 -2.35 6.90
C ASN A 138 4.79 -2.34 5.60
N GLU A 139 4.15 -2.47 4.44
CA GLU A 139 4.71 -1.96 3.17
C GLU A 139 4.21 -0.54 2.86
N GLU A 140 3.17 -0.07 3.54
CA GLU A 140 2.65 1.31 3.41
C GLU A 140 2.91 2.20 4.64
N ALA A 141 3.45 1.65 5.73
CA ALA A 141 3.83 2.47 6.87
C ALA A 141 5.25 3.02 6.74
N ASP A 142 5.90 2.84 5.59
CA ASP A 142 7.23 3.34 5.34
C ASP A 142 7.33 4.02 3.96
N ASN A 143 6.71 5.19 3.84
CA ASN A 143 6.93 6.10 2.72
C ASN A 143 8.34 6.75 2.75
N CYS A 144 9.26 6.22 3.56
CA CYS A 144 10.60 6.75 3.77
C CYS A 144 11.72 5.75 3.42
N GLY A 145 11.36 4.54 2.96
CA GLY A 145 12.30 3.49 2.60
C GLY A 145 13.15 2.95 3.76
N LEU A 146 12.79 3.21 5.02
CA LEU A 146 13.44 2.71 6.23
C LEU A 146 13.42 1.18 6.38
N ASP A 147 12.44 0.46 5.83
CA ASP A 147 12.40 -1.00 5.79
C ASP A 147 13.52 -1.58 4.89
N ASN A 148 14.08 -0.76 3.98
CA ASN A 148 15.27 -1.09 3.18
C ASN A 148 16.59 -0.56 3.80
N VAL A 149 16.52 0.20 4.89
CA VAL A 149 17.65 0.88 5.54
C VAL A 149 17.88 0.22 6.91
N SER A 150 18.39 -1.02 6.86
CA SER A 150 18.60 -1.85 8.03
C SER A 150 19.81 -1.37 8.85
N SER A 151 19.52 -0.72 9.97
CA SER A 151 20.44 -0.27 11.05
C SER A 151 21.11 1.10 10.88
N PHE A 152 20.90 1.92 11.89
CA PHE A 152 21.44 3.24 12.08
C PHE A 152 22.31 3.28 13.33
N THR A 153 23.30 4.16 13.33
CA THR A 153 24.20 4.39 14.46
C THR A 153 24.32 5.89 14.69
N SER A 154 24.36 6.32 15.95
CA SER A 154 24.47 7.74 16.28
C SER A 154 25.73 8.35 15.64
N VAL A 155 25.63 9.54 15.07
CA VAL A 155 26.75 10.22 14.40
C VAL A 155 27.84 10.59 15.42
N GLY A 156 27.43 10.95 16.63
CA GLY A 156 28.31 11.23 17.77
C GLY A 156 28.27 10.14 18.83
N LEU A 157 29.33 10.08 19.64
CA LEU A 157 29.35 9.30 20.88
C LEU A 157 28.31 9.86 21.85
N GLN A 158 27.55 8.96 22.45
CA GLN A 158 26.54 9.22 23.46
C GLN A 158 26.90 8.51 24.77
N GLU A 159 26.31 8.96 25.87
CA GLU A 159 26.47 8.31 27.16
C GLU A 159 25.84 6.90 27.15
N LEU A 160 26.59 5.90 27.64
CA LEU A 160 26.17 4.50 27.79
C LEU A 160 25.84 4.12 29.26
N GLY A 161 25.82 5.12 30.15
CA GLY A 161 25.74 4.94 31.59
C GLY A 161 27.11 4.82 32.26
N GLU A 162 27.09 4.68 33.60
CA GLU A 162 28.30 4.64 34.41
C GLU A 162 28.98 3.27 34.38
N GLY A 163 30.27 3.26 34.04
CA GLY A 163 31.14 2.10 34.13
C GLY A 163 31.64 1.84 35.55
N PRO A 164 32.30 0.68 35.76
CA PRO A 164 32.93 0.36 37.04
C PRO A 164 33.91 1.47 37.47
N GLY A 165 33.63 2.08 38.63
CA GLY A 165 34.42 3.19 39.18
C GLY A 165 33.84 4.60 38.95
N GLY A 166 32.62 4.72 38.42
CA GLY A 166 31.91 6.01 38.30
C GLY A 166 32.32 6.85 37.09
N ASN A 167 33.04 6.26 36.13
CA ASN A 167 33.35 6.92 34.86
C ASN A 167 32.17 6.74 33.91
N VAL A 168 31.73 7.82 33.27
CA VAL A 168 30.71 7.75 32.22
C VAL A 168 31.30 7.04 31.01
N ASN A 169 30.68 5.93 30.59
CA ASN A 169 31.06 5.26 29.36
C ASN A 169 30.43 5.99 28.18
N MET A 170 31.21 6.14 27.11
CA MET A 170 30.75 6.73 25.86
C MET A 170 30.74 5.68 24.77
N GLY A 171 29.71 5.67 23.93
CA GLY A 171 29.61 4.76 22.79
C GLY A 171 28.51 5.19 21.84
N PHE A 172 28.33 4.42 20.78
CA PHE A 172 27.31 4.73 19.79
C PHE A 172 26.00 4.06 20.17
N TRP A 173 24.91 4.81 20.08
CA TRP A 173 23.57 4.26 20.18
C TRP A 173 23.17 3.65 18.83
N SER A 174 22.36 2.59 18.85
CA SER A 174 21.93 1.89 17.65
C SER A 174 20.41 1.88 17.54
N LEU A 175 19.92 2.03 16.31
CA LEU A 175 18.50 2.06 16.01
C LEU A 175 18.25 1.27 14.73
N THR A 176 17.37 0.29 14.79
CA THR A 176 17.06 -0.60 13.66
C THR A 176 15.57 -0.55 13.38
N PHE A 177 15.20 -0.42 12.12
CA PHE A 177 13.83 -0.53 11.63
C PHE A 177 13.71 -1.83 10.85
N GLU A 178 12.61 -2.54 11.05
CA GLU A 178 12.30 -3.78 10.36
C GLU A 178 10.79 -4.00 10.35
N ASN A 179 10.21 -4.15 9.16
CA ASN A 179 8.82 -4.54 8.93
C ASN A 179 7.84 -3.71 9.78
N GLY A 180 8.01 -2.39 9.80
CA GLY A 180 7.11 -1.52 10.57
C GLY A 180 7.33 -1.48 12.08
N THR A 181 8.35 -2.17 12.56
CA THR A 181 8.80 -2.12 13.96
C THR A 181 10.18 -1.47 14.05
N PHE A 182 10.54 -1.04 15.25
CA PHE A 182 11.90 -0.59 15.51
C PHE A 182 12.43 -1.15 16.82
N SER A 183 13.76 -1.21 16.92
CA SER A 183 14.52 -1.51 18.11
C SER A 183 15.57 -0.42 18.31
N TRP A 184 15.57 0.21 19.48
CA TRP A 184 16.45 1.30 19.85
C TRP A 184 17.26 0.92 21.08
N ILE A 185 18.57 0.82 20.95
CA ILE A 185 19.48 0.60 22.06
C ILE A 185 20.19 1.92 22.34
N HIS A 186 19.91 2.48 23.51
CA HIS A 186 20.49 3.73 23.98
C HIS A 186 20.86 3.64 25.45
N SER A 187 21.94 4.31 25.84
CA SER A 187 22.50 4.19 27.18
C SER A 187 22.76 2.71 27.56
N ASP A 188 22.20 2.31 28.70
CA ASP A 188 22.11 0.99 29.31
C ASP A 188 20.71 0.37 29.10
N TYR A 189 19.92 0.91 28.18
CA TYR A 189 18.51 0.62 28.01
C TYR A 189 18.15 0.27 26.55
N GLY A 190 17.07 -0.50 26.39
CA GLY A 190 16.57 -0.97 25.10
C GLY A 190 15.08 -0.74 24.98
N GLU A 191 14.66 -0.19 23.85
CA GLU A 191 13.27 0.14 23.55
C GLU A 191 12.86 -0.43 22.23
N ASN A 192 11.58 -0.77 22.12
CA ASN A 192 11.01 -1.26 20.89
C ASN A 192 9.57 -0.77 20.76
N GLY A 193 9.07 -0.88 19.55
CA GLY A 193 7.75 -0.39 19.23
C GLY A 193 7.41 -0.54 17.76
N THR A 194 6.27 0.04 17.39
CA THR A 194 5.84 0.18 16.01
C THR A 194 6.12 1.57 15.51
N TYR A 195 6.32 1.73 14.21
CA TYR A 195 6.45 3.05 13.60
C TYR A 195 5.62 3.17 12.33
N THR A 196 5.31 4.42 11.99
CA THR A 196 4.86 4.82 10.66
C THR A 196 5.76 5.95 10.18
N CYS A 197 6.08 6.00 8.90
CA CYS A 197 6.83 7.07 8.27
C CYS A 197 6.10 7.61 7.05
N ASP A 198 5.91 8.93 7.01
CA ASP A 198 5.36 9.64 5.87
C ASP A 198 6.18 10.90 5.58
N ASN A 199 6.62 11.05 4.33
CA ASN A 199 7.39 12.22 3.85
C ASN A 199 8.58 12.59 4.76
N GLY A 200 9.32 11.58 5.23
CA GLY A 200 10.46 11.76 6.12
C GLY A 200 10.09 12.10 7.57
N VAL A 201 8.83 12.02 7.97
CA VAL A 201 8.38 12.18 9.36
C VAL A 201 8.00 10.83 9.92
N ILE A 202 8.67 10.41 10.99
CA ILE A 202 8.45 9.14 11.67
C ILE A 202 7.60 9.39 12.91
N GLN A 203 6.52 8.63 13.06
CA GLN A 203 5.73 8.52 14.28
C GLN A 203 5.96 7.14 14.88
N ALA A 204 6.67 7.08 15.99
CA ALA A 204 7.01 5.85 16.68
C ALA A 204 6.19 5.71 17.97
N GLN A 205 5.71 4.51 18.24
CA GLN A 205 4.90 4.16 19.40
C GLN A 205 5.64 3.07 20.19
N ILE A 206 6.07 3.41 21.41
CA ILE A 206 6.86 2.51 22.26
C ILE A 206 5.92 1.72 23.17
N SER A 207 6.17 0.42 23.27
CA SER A 207 5.49 -0.48 24.21
C SER A 207 6.51 -1.22 25.05
N TYR A 208 6.23 -1.46 26.34
CA TYR A 208 7.02 -2.37 27.16
C TYR A 208 6.24 -3.65 27.45
N GLY A 209 6.93 -4.79 27.45
CA GLY A 209 6.45 -5.99 28.13
C GLY A 209 5.09 -6.54 27.65
N GLY A 210 4.81 -6.53 26.35
CA GLY A 210 3.59 -7.14 25.80
C GLY A 210 2.30 -6.34 26.05
N GLU A 211 2.40 -5.11 26.56
CA GLU A 211 1.25 -4.20 26.64
C GLU A 211 0.87 -3.68 25.24
N MET A 212 -0.42 -3.80 24.91
CA MET A 212 -0.97 -3.32 23.63
C MET A 212 -1.13 -1.79 23.57
N THR A 213 -0.98 -1.08 24.69
CA THR A 213 -1.11 0.38 24.72
C THR A 213 0.27 1.03 24.67
N PRO A 214 0.54 1.92 23.70
CA PRO A 214 1.78 2.67 23.68
C PRO A 214 1.94 3.49 24.97
N ILE A 215 3.08 3.34 25.63
CA ILE A 215 3.41 4.08 26.86
C ILE A 215 3.97 5.47 26.55
N ARG A 216 4.54 5.64 25.35
CA ARG A 216 4.97 6.94 24.83
C ARG A 216 5.09 6.92 23.31
N SER A 217 5.01 8.12 22.73
CA SER A 217 5.19 8.36 21.31
C SER A 217 6.41 9.25 21.06
N ILE A 218 7.14 8.98 19.98
CA ILE A 218 8.26 9.80 19.49
C ILE A 218 7.91 10.30 18.10
N THR A 219 8.17 11.59 17.84
CA THR A 219 8.20 12.14 16.48
C THR A 219 9.65 12.34 16.07
N ALA A 220 10.09 11.62 15.05
CA ALA A 220 11.43 11.68 14.50
C ALA A 220 11.39 12.12 13.03
N SER A 221 12.55 12.40 12.45
CA SER A 221 12.63 12.79 11.04
C SER A 221 13.76 12.07 10.31
N TYR A 222 13.49 11.57 9.11
CA TYR A 222 14.48 10.99 8.22
C TYR A 222 14.61 11.82 6.94
N ASN A 223 15.84 12.20 6.61
CA ASN A 223 16.16 12.86 5.36
C ASN A 223 16.88 11.86 4.45
N GLU A 224 16.13 11.26 3.53
CA GLU A 224 16.62 10.29 2.54
C GLU A 224 17.80 10.82 1.71
N THR A 225 17.80 12.10 1.36
CA THR A 225 18.87 12.71 0.55
C THR A 225 20.21 12.70 1.29
N SER A 226 20.17 12.98 2.59
CA SER A 226 21.36 12.99 3.45
C SER A 226 21.66 11.64 4.10
N GLY A 227 20.69 10.73 4.15
CA GLY A 227 20.74 9.49 4.91
C GLY A 227 20.74 9.70 6.44
N ILE A 228 20.41 10.90 6.93
CA ILE A 228 20.40 11.24 8.34
C ILE A 228 19.00 11.07 8.93
N LEU A 229 18.96 10.35 10.04
CA LEU A 229 17.80 10.19 10.90
C LEU A 229 18.01 10.97 12.19
N THR A 230 17.09 11.87 12.53
CA THR A 230 17.09 12.57 13.82
C THR A 230 16.02 11.94 14.72
N TRP A 231 16.45 11.36 15.83
CA TRP A 231 15.61 10.65 16.78
C TRP A 231 15.89 11.17 18.20
N GLU A 232 14.87 11.73 18.87
CA GLU A 232 15.00 12.38 20.19
C GLU A 232 16.13 13.45 20.23
N GLY A 233 16.32 14.16 19.12
CA GLY A 233 17.35 15.21 19.00
C GLY A 233 18.78 14.69 18.80
N VAL A 234 18.98 13.38 18.66
CA VAL A 234 20.24 12.76 18.28
C VAL A 234 20.21 12.38 16.81
N ASP A 235 21.27 12.72 16.09
CA ASP A 235 21.42 12.34 14.70
C ASP A 235 22.07 10.96 14.56
N TYR A 236 21.55 10.19 13.63
CA TYR A 236 21.99 8.85 13.27
C TYR A 236 22.25 8.76 11.77
N ALA A 237 23.25 7.97 11.41
CA ALA A 237 23.57 7.65 10.02
C ALA A 237 23.45 6.14 9.81
N ASN A 238 23.00 5.75 8.62
CA ASN A 238 23.04 4.35 8.19
C ASN A 238 24.50 3.99 7.89
N ILE A 239 25.04 3.01 8.61
CA ILE A 239 26.37 2.46 8.33
C ILE A 239 26.13 1.24 7.43
N LYS A 240 26.19 1.43 6.11
CA LYS A 240 26.36 0.31 5.17
C LYS A 240 27.79 -0.22 5.20
#